data_AF-A0A3F2Z250-F1
#
_entry.id   AF-A0A3F2Z250-F1
#
_cell.length_a   1.000
_cell.length_b   1.000
_cell.length_c   1.000
_cell.angle_alpha   90.00
_cell.angle_beta   90.00
_cell.angle_gamma   90.00
#
_symmetry.space_group_name_H-M   'P 1'
#
loop_
_entity.id
_entity.type
_entity.pdbx_description
1 polymer ?
#
loop_
_entity_poly.entity_id
_entity_poly.type
_entity_poly.pdbx_seq_one_letter_code
_entity_poly.pdbx_strand_id
1 'polypeptide(L)' 'MKKELRSCTACGEPISDQFLLDVGGCSWHSACLRCCICHTPLDHQPSCFLRERQIYCKTDYTK' A
#
# COMPACT_ATOMS: atom_id res chain seq x y z
N MET A 1 26.06 8.75 -0.54
CA MET A 1 25.35 7.70 -1.30
C MET A 1 23.87 7.89 -1.05
N LYS A 2 23.09 8.30 -2.06
CA LYS A 2 21.66 8.58 -1.91
C LYS A 2 20.96 7.23 -1.98
N LYS A 3 20.65 6.64 -0.82
CA LYS A 3 19.93 5.37 -0.76
C LYS A 3 18.53 5.68 -1.30
N GLU A 4 18.18 5.15 -2.46
CA GLU A 4 16.87 5.35 -3.10
C GLU A 4 15.80 4.62 -2.26
N LEU A 5 15.38 5.23 -1.14
CA LEU A 5 14.25 4.73 -0.37
C LEU A 5 12.97 5.11 -1.12
N ARG A 6 12.21 4.11 -1.56
CA ARG A 6 10.88 4.35 -2.14
C ARG A 6 10.00 4.96 -1.06
N SER A 7 9.29 6.03 -1.39
CA SER A 7 8.38 6.68 -0.45
C SER A 7 7.04 5.96 -0.39
N CYS A 8 6.53 5.75 0.82
CA CYS A 8 5.21 5.19 1.01
C CYS A 8 4.16 6.18 0.49
N THR A 9 3.27 5.70 -0.36
CA THR A 9 2.22 6.54 -0.94
C THR A 9 1.14 6.93 0.07
N ALA A 10 0.97 6.15 1.15
CA ALA A 10 0.00 6.46 2.22
C ALA A 10 0.46 7.58 3.15
N CYS A 11 1.69 7.49 3.67
CA CYS A 11 2.21 8.41 4.68
C CYS A 11 3.24 9.42 4.12
N GLY A 12 3.74 9.22 2.91
CA GLY A 12 4.76 10.07 2.28
C GLY A 12 6.18 9.82 2.80
N GLU A 13 6.36 9.02 3.84
CA GLU A 13 7.66 8.73 4.44
C GLU A 13 8.44 7.66 3.65
N PRO A 14 9.78 7.72 3.66
CA PRO A 14 10.61 6.71 3.02
C PRO A 14 10.40 5.33 3.66
N ILE A 15 10.20 4.30 2.82
CA ILE A 15 10.03 2.91 3.26
C ILE A 15 11.38 2.39 3.74
N SER A 16 11.55 2.40 5.06
CA SER A 16 12.67 1.77 5.75
C SER A 16 12.32 0.37 6.27
N ASP A 17 11.12 -0.12 5.96
CA ASP A 17 10.65 -1.44 6.36
C ASP A 17 11.43 -2.56 5.64
N GLN A 18 11.47 -3.74 6.26
CA GLN A 18 12.05 -4.93 5.63
C GLN A 18 11.21 -5.38 4.43
N PHE A 19 9.91 -5.10 4.44
CA PHE A 19 8.96 -5.48 3.42
C PHE A 19 8.41 -4.26 2.70
N LEU A 20 8.73 -4.16 1.42
CA LEU A 20 8.19 -3.15 0.54
C LEU A 20 7.09 -3.77 -0.33
N LEU A 21 5.88 -3.21 -0.22
CA LEU A 21 4.75 -3.62 -1.03
C LEU A 21 4.62 -2.67 -2.22
N ASP A 22 4.77 -3.20 -3.43
CA ASP A 22 4.57 -2.45 -4.66
C ASP A 22 3.21 -2.80 -5.26
N VAL A 23 2.32 -1.82 -5.34
CA VAL A 23 0.97 -1.99 -5.87
C VAL A 23 0.71 -0.90 -6.89
N GLY A 24 0.52 -1.30 -8.15
CA GLY A 24 0.20 -0.37 -9.24
C GLY A 24 1.27 0.71 -9.46
N GLY A 25 2.55 0.40 -9.21
CA GLY A 25 3.66 1.35 -9.33
C GLY A 25 3.79 2.34 -8.16
N CYS A 26 2.99 2.15 -7.10
CA CYS A 26 3.11 2.88 -5.85
C CYS A 26 3.68 1.97 -4.78
N SER A 27 4.62 2.46 -3.98
CA SER A 27 5.18 1.69 -2.87
C SER A 27 4.46 2.00 -1.56
N TRP A 28 4.29 0.97 -0.73
CA TRP A 28 3.54 1.02 0.52
C TRP A 28 4.27 0.26 1.63
N HIS A 29 4.13 0.74 2.87
CA HIS A 29 4.48 -0.07 4.05
C HIS A 29 3.45 -1.19 4.23
N SER A 30 3.86 -2.31 4.84
CA SER A 30 2.96 -3.35 5.34
C SER A 30 1.82 -2.76 6.19
N ALA A 31 2.16 -1.94 7.19
CA ALA A 31 1.18 -1.28 8.05
C ALA A 31 0.31 -0.23 7.34
N CYS A 32 0.79 0.32 6.22
CA CYS A 32 0.07 1.34 5.45
C CYS A 32 -0.81 0.74 4.34
N LEU A 33 -0.53 -0.49 3.89
CA LEU A 33 -1.30 -1.16 2.85
C LEU A 33 -2.60 -1.71 3.44
N ARG A 34 -3.57 -0.82 3.65
CA ARG A 34 -4.88 -1.14 4.19
C ARG A 34 -5.98 -0.52 3.35
N CYS A 35 -7.15 -1.14 3.36
CA CYS A 35 -8.29 -0.62 2.63
C CYS A 35 -8.71 0.75 3.17
N CYS A 36 -8.95 1.72 2.28
CA CYS A 36 -9.39 3.05 2.69
C CYS A 36 -10.84 3.10 3.21
N ILE A 37 -11.62 2.04 2.98
CA ILE A 37 -13.03 1.94 3.39
C ILE A 37 -13.16 1.17 4.70
N CYS A 38 -12.74 -0.10 4.71
CA CYS A 38 -12.85 -0.95 5.90
C CYS A 38 -11.60 -0.94 6.81
N HIS A 39 -10.52 -0.26 6.41
CA HIS A 39 -9.24 -0.24 7.15
C HIS A 39 -8.59 -1.61 7.38
N THR A 40 -9.10 -2.65 6.72
CA THR A 40 -8.54 -4.00 6.79
C THR A 40 -7.12 -4.01 6.22
N PRO A 41 -6.15 -4.59 6.95
CA PRO A 41 -4.80 -4.79 6.43
C PRO A 41 -4.81 -5.72 5.21
N LEU A 42 -4.18 -5.27 4.13
CA LEU A 42 -4.08 -6.00 2.87
C LEU A 42 -2.66 -6.49 2.59
N ASP A 43 -1.72 -6.26 3.50
CA ASP A 43 -0.35 -6.75 3.41
C ASP A 43 -0.28 -8.29 3.41
N HIS A 44 -1.23 -8.95 4.08
CA HIS A 44 -1.41 -10.39 4.05
C HIS A 44 -2.38 -10.89 2.97
N GLN A 45 -3.01 -9.99 2.21
CA GLN A 45 -3.99 -10.38 1.19
C GLN A 45 -3.29 -10.57 -0.17
N PRO A 46 -3.59 -11.66 -0.90
CA PRO A 46 -3.00 -11.89 -2.22
C PRO A 46 -3.53 -10.93 -3.29
N SER A 47 -4.66 -10.26 -3.02
CA SER A 47 -5.32 -9.35 -3.94
C SER A 47 -5.71 -8.05 -3.25
N CYS A 48 -5.12 -6.96 -3.71
CA CYS A 48 -5.41 -5.58 -3.32
C CYS A 48 -5.48 -4.70 -4.56
N PHE A 49 -6.35 -3.69 -4.54
CA PHE A 49 -6.65 -2.86 -5.69
C PHE A 49 -6.30 -1.41 -5.41
N LEU A 50 -5.55 -0.78 -6.31
CA LEU A 50 -5.22 0.65 -6.22
C LEU A 50 -6.13 1.43 -7.16
N ARG A 51 -6.83 2.43 -6.63
CA ARG A 51 -7.68 3.36 -7.39
C ARG A 51 -7.50 4.77 -6.85
N GLU A 52 -7.23 5.73 -7.73
CA GLU A 52 -7.05 7.15 -7.36
C GLU A 52 -6.09 7.37 -6.17
N ARG A 53 -5.00 6.58 -6.14
CA ARG A 53 -3.98 6.63 -5.08
C ARG A 53 -4.47 6.14 -3.70
N GLN A 54 -5.65 5.52 -3.65
CA GLN A 54 -6.21 4.85 -2.47
C GLN A 54 -6.23 3.33 -2.70
N ILE A 55 -5.98 2.58 -1.63
CA ILE A 55 -5.98 1.12 -1.65
C ILE A 55 -7.36 0.61 -1.21
N TYR A 56 -7.87 -0.38 -1.92
CA TYR A 56 -9.15 -1.02 -1.67
C TYR A 56 -8.99 -2.53 -1.54
N CYS A 57 -9.76 -3.12 -0.64
CA CYS A 57 -9.87 -4.57 -0.59
C CYS A 57 -10.69 -5.07 -1.78
N LYS A 58 -10.58 -6.35 -2.11
CA LYS A 58 -11.37 -6.96 -3.18
C LYS A 58 -12.87 -6.66 -3.04
N THR A 59 -13.40 -6.80 -1.82
CA THR A 59 -14.81 -6.60 -1.51
C THR A 59 -15.27 -5.17 -1.82
N ASP A 60 -14.60 -4.16 -1.26
CA ASP A 60 -14.95 -2.75 -1.44
C ASP A 60 -14.67 -2.26 -2.87
N TYR A 61 -13.69 -2.87 -3.55
CA TYR A 61 -13.39 -2.54 -4.95
C TYR A 61 -14.45 -3.07 -5.91
N THR A 62 -15.03 -4.25 -5.63
CA THR A 62 -16.09 -4.87 -6.44
C THR A 62 -17.50 -4.38 -6.09
N LYS A 63 -17.62 -3.55 -5.06
CA LYS A 63 -18.90 -3.04 -4.58
C LYS A 63 -19.33 -1.82 -5.39
#